data_AF-A0AAV0WBW7-F1
#
_entry.id   AF-A0AAV0WBW7-F1
#
_cell.length_a   1.000
_cell.length_b   1.000
_cell.length_c   1.000
_cell.angle_alpha   90.00
_cell.angle_beta   90.00
_cell.angle_gamma   90.00
#
_symmetry.space_group_name_H-M   'P 1'
#
loop_
_entity.id
_entity.type
_entity.pdbx_description
1 polymer ?
#
loop_
_entity_poly.entity_id
_entity_poly.type
_entity_poly.pdbx_seq_one_letter_code
_entity_poly.pdbx_strand_id
1 'polypeptide(L)'
;MLFARTLIADTKGESIFNTIKDYFKEKNIPLVNIKSVATDGAPAMVGRHRGFIAFLKKEVPGILAVHCVIHRQHLVAKNLSDRLHQSLRYVISAVNKIRSNSLNDRLFAQLCKDNDEEFNRFILHTEVRWLSKGACLNIFWNIFESILEFLVEKDVDVRSKLLQFKTDIAYMTDLFAKFNDINLQLQGDELNKISFDDTHIYCQHLQSLDKDFSQRFEDILSLEVPQWVINPFVNIESARLQYQEELIEISTNEMLKASFKNGENLTEFWLQSTISRIYPGLWTVVQKLLIAFPSSYLVERGFSAVTNLITKKRNRLDILKRGDLRLHLTNIEPNVKKLALDHQAQPSH
;
A
#
# COMPACT_ATOMS: atom_id res chain seq x y z
N MET A 1 26.87 24.73 10.80
CA MET A 1 27.04 24.50 12.25
C MET A 1 25.89 23.64 12.72
N LEU A 2 26.15 22.42 13.17
CA LEU A 2 25.15 21.56 13.80
C LEU A 2 25.17 21.80 15.31
N PHE A 3 24.00 21.89 15.95
CA PHE A 3 23.90 22.02 17.40
C PHE A 3 22.77 21.12 17.93
N ALA A 4 22.95 20.59 19.13
CA ALA A 4 21.94 19.83 19.86
C ALA A 4 21.94 20.30 21.32
N ARG A 5 20.74 20.54 21.87
CA ARG A 5 20.55 21.00 23.26
C ARG A 5 19.43 20.18 23.89
N THR A 6 19.62 19.81 25.16
CA THR A 6 18.58 19.15 25.95
C THR A 6 17.61 20.19 26.48
N LEU A 7 16.31 19.96 26.30
CA LEU A 7 15.26 20.74 26.94
C LEU A 7 15.01 20.16 28.33
N ILE A 8 15.14 20.99 29.38
CA ILE A 8 15.19 20.52 30.77
C ILE A 8 13.79 20.24 31.34
N ALA A 9 12.81 21.11 31.06
CA ALA A 9 11.51 21.08 31.74
C ALA A 9 10.35 20.64 30.83
N ASP A 10 10.21 21.28 29.67
CA ASP A 10 9.10 21.00 28.75
C ASP A 10 9.51 21.19 27.28
N THR A 11 8.60 20.82 26.38
CA THR A 11 8.75 20.94 24.93
C THR A 11 7.86 22.04 24.35
N LYS A 12 7.53 23.07 25.13
CA LYS A 12 6.72 24.20 24.66
C LYS A 12 7.50 25.08 23.70
N GLY A 13 6.79 25.77 22.82
CA GLY A 13 7.40 26.66 21.82
C GLY A 13 8.26 27.78 22.43
N GLU A 14 7.88 28.29 23.60
CA GLU A 14 8.66 29.30 24.33
C GLU A 14 10.00 28.76 24.84
N SER A 15 9.99 27.58 25.48
CA SER A 15 11.21 26.92 25.97
C SER A 15 12.18 26.59 24.83
N ILE A 16 11.65 26.13 23.71
CA ILE A 16 12.42 25.87 22.49
C ILE A 16 13.03 27.18 21.96
N PHE A 17 12.23 28.25 21.89
CA PHE A 17 12.69 29.56 21.43
C PHE A 17 13.81 30.12 22.33
N ASN A 18 13.63 30.08 23.64
CA ASN A 18 14.62 30.57 24.60
C ASN A 18 15.94 29.77 24.49
N THR A 19 15.87 28.45 24.36
CA THR A 19 17.06 27.59 24.17
C THR A 19 17.84 27.98 22.91
N ILE A 20 17.14 28.28 21.81
CA ILE A 20 17.77 28.72 20.56
C ILE A 20 18.33 30.14 20.70
N LYS A 21 17.60 31.06 21.32
CA LYS A 21 18.03 32.44 21.57
C LYS A 21 19.30 32.47 22.41
N ASP A 22 19.36 31.68 23.48
CA ASP A 22 20.53 31.55 24.35
C ASP A 22 21.73 30.99 23.59
N TYR A 23 21.52 29.96 22.77
CA TYR A 23 22.59 29.41 21.93
C TYR A 23 23.16 30.43 20.94
N PHE A 24 22.31 31.21 20.27
CA PHE A 24 22.77 32.27 19.36
C PHE A 24 23.54 33.35 20.10
N LYS A 25 23.08 33.72 21.31
CA LYS A 25 23.76 34.67 22.18
C LYS A 25 25.13 34.16 22.63
N GLU A 26 25.25 32.91 23.07
CA GLU A 26 26.53 32.26 23.43
C GLU A 26 27.53 32.26 22.28
N LYS A 27 27.05 32.12 21.04
CA LYS A 27 27.88 32.14 19.82
C LYS A 27 28.13 33.54 19.26
N ASN A 28 27.61 34.59 19.91
CA ASN A 28 27.65 35.98 19.43
C ASN A 28 27.09 36.13 18.00
N ILE A 29 26.04 35.37 17.66
CA ILE A 29 25.36 35.43 16.36
C ILE A 29 24.03 36.17 16.53
N PRO A 30 23.82 37.32 15.86
CA PRO A 30 22.52 38.01 15.88
C PRO A 30 21.38 37.14 15.34
N LEU A 31 20.25 37.08 16.04
CA LEU A 31 19.05 36.35 15.60
C LEU A 31 18.52 36.82 14.24
N VAL A 32 18.69 38.11 13.91
CA VAL A 32 18.30 38.71 12.62
C VAL A 32 19.01 38.09 11.40
N ASN A 33 20.07 37.31 11.62
CA ASN A 33 20.75 36.57 10.57
C ASN A 33 19.95 35.35 10.10
N ILE A 34 18.95 34.91 10.86
CA ILE A 34 18.06 33.82 10.47
C ILE A 34 17.12 34.33 9.36
N LYS A 35 17.30 33.80 8.14
CA LYS A 35 16.44 34.15 6.99
C LYS A 35 15.23 33.24 6.84
N SER A 36 15.39 31.97 7.23
CA SER A 36 14.32 30.98 7.17
C SER A 36 14.46 29.97 8.29
N VAL A 37 13.36 29.29 8.60
CA VAL A 37 13.33 28.17 9.53
C VAL A 37 12.44 27.07 9.00
N ALA A 38 12.95 25.84 9.01
CA ALA A 38 12.19 24.64 8.67
C ALA A 38 11.84 23.87 9.96
N THR A 39 10.58 23.46 10.11
CA THR A 39 10.11 22.70 11.27
C THR A 39 9.28 21.50 10.83
N ASP A 40 9.11 20.53 11.72
CA ASP A 40 8.25 19.35 11.52
C ASP A 40 6.75 19.65 11.64
N GLY A 41 6.36 20.92 11.79
CA GLY A 41 4.94 21.28 11.86
C GLY A 41 4.26 20.96 13.19
N ALA A 42 5.00 20.48 14.21
CA ALA A 42 4.40 20.16 15.51
C ALA A 42 3.72 21.40 16.14
N PRO A 43 2.62 21.26 16.91
CA PRO A 43 1.91 22.39 17.51
C PRO A 43 2.81 23.33 18.34
N ALA A 44 3.80 22.77 19.04
CA ALA A 44 4.79 23.55 19.77
C ALA A 44 5.70 24.41 18.87
N MET A 45 5.88 24.01 17.60
CA MET A 45 6.68 24.73 16.61
C MET A 45 5.87 25.80 15.89
N VAL A 46 4.70 25.42 15.36
CA VAL A 46 3.90 26.28 14.45
C VAL A 46 2.71 26.99 15.09
N GLY A 47 2.45 26.76 16.37
CA GLY A 47 1.30 27.34 17.08
C GLY A 47 1.21 28.87 16.93
N ARG A 48 0.01 29.36 16.58
CA ARG A 48 -0.22 30.77 16.22
C ARG A 48 0.27 31.79 17.26
N HIS A 49 0.09 31.49 18.54
CA HIS A 49 0.40 32.41 19.64
C HIS A 49 1.55 31.95 20.53
N ARG A 50 1.65 30.63 20.77
CA ARG A 50 2.60 30.01 21.70
C ARG A 50 3.58 29.05 21.02
N GLY A 51 3.61 29.04 19.69
CA GLY A 51 4.56 28.26 18.93
C GLY A 51 5.93 28.94 18.87
N PHE A 52 6.99 28.15 18.75
CA PHE A 52 8.36 28.63 18.55
C PHE A 52 8.45 29.67 17.41
N ILE A 53 7.81 29.41 16.26
CA ILE A 53 7.82 30.33 15.11
C ILE A 53 7.12 31.65 15.45
N ALA A 54 6.07 31.63 16.26
CA ALA A 54 5.38 32.84 16.68
C ALA A 54 6.26 33.73 17.57
N PHE A 55 7.09 33.14 18.44
CA PHE A 55 8.09 33.89 19.20
C PHE A 55 9.22 34.40 18.32
N LEU A 56 9.73 33.56 17.42
CA LEU A 56 10.82 33.94 16.51
C LEU A 56 10.43 35.09 15.58
N LYS A 57 9.18 35.12 15.10
CA LYS A 57 8.65 36.23 14.29
C LYS A 57 8.57 37.56 15.04
N LYS A 58 8.52 37.57 16.38
CA LYS A 58 8.55 38.83 17.15
C LYS A 58 9.94 39.47 17.10
N GLU A 59 11.00 38.67 17.10
CA GLU A 59 12.39 39.15 17.00
C GLU A 59 12.83 39.34 15.53
N VAL A 60 12.28 38.52 14.62
CA VAL A 60 12.62 38.50 13.19
C VAL A 60 11.33 38.51 12.36
N PRO A 61 10.68 39.68 12.16
CA PRO A 61 9.37 39.77 11.50
C PRO A 61 9.33 39.21 10.07
N GLY A 62 10.43 39.30 9.34
CA GLY A 62 10.55 38.84 7.94
C GLY A 62 10.95 37.37 7.76
N ILE A 63 10.99 36.56 8.82
CA ILE A 63 11.46 35.17 8.71
C ILE A 63 10.50 34.29 7.89
N LEU A 64 11.05 33.54 6.93
CA LEU A 64 10.32 32.53 6.18
C LEU A 64 10.20 31.23 7.00
N ALA A 65 8.97 30.84 7.33
CA ALA A 65 8.69 29.58 8.01
C ALA A 65 8.27 28.50 7.01
N VAL A 66 8.98 27.37 7.00
CA VAL A 66 8.73 26.24 6.11
C VAL A 66 8.38 25.00 6.95
N HIS A 67 7.38 24.25 6.50
CA HIS A 67 7.08 22.94 7.05
C HIS A 67 7.83 21.89 6.22
N CYS A 68 8.65 21.08 6.89
CA CYS A 68 9.47 20.04 6.28
C CYS A 68 8.67 19.14 5.32
N VAL A 69 9.15 19.00 4.07
CA VAL A 69 8.52 18.21 3.02
C VAL A 69 8.41 16.74 3.40
N ILE A 70 9.48 16.18 3.99
CA ILE A 70 9.53 14.80 4.51
C ILE A 70 8.44 14.59 5.56
N HIS A 71 8.21 15.57 6.45
CA HIS A 71 7.14 15.46 7.44
C HIS A 71 5.74 15.56 6.81
N ARG A 72 5.53 16.46 5.83
CA ARG A 72 4.27 16.54 5.10
C ARG A 72 3.93 15.23 4.37
N GLN A 73 4.92 14.64 3.69
CA GLN A 73 4.78 13.35 3.02
C GLN A 73 4.35 12.26 4.02
N HIS A 74 4.97 12.23 5.21
CA HIS A 74 4.57 11.33 6.29
C HIS A 74 3.12 11.53 6.74
N LEU A 75 2.67 12.78 6.87
CA LEU A 75 1.28 13.07 7.24
C LEU A 75 0.29 12.58 6.16
N VAL A 76 0.63 12.72 4.88
CA VAL A 76 -0.18 12.19 3.78
C VAL A 76 -0.24 10.65 3.84
N ALA A 77 0.91 9.99 4.04
CA ALA A 77 0.98 8.52 4.14
C ALA A 77 0.22 7.95 5.34
N LYS A 78 -0.02 8.75 6.39
CA LYS A 78 -0.84 8.34 7.54
C LYS A 78 -2.34 8.31 7.24
N ASN A 79 -2.79 8.94 6.16
CA ASN A 79 -4.20 9.02 5.80
C ASN A 79 -4.67 7.73 5.12
N LEU A 80 -4.70 6.64 5.89
CA LEU A 80 -5.21 5.35 5.46
C LEU A 80 -6.72 5.28 5.64
N SER A 81 -7.42 4.61 4.73
CA SER A 81 -8.83 4.25 4.93
C SER A 81 -8.99 3.29 6.10
N ASP A 82 -10.20 3.20 6.67
CA ASP A 82 -10.48 2.33 7.83
C ASP A 82 -10.08 0.88 7.58
N ARG A 83 -10.35 0.36 6.37
CA ARG A 83 -9.98 -1.00 5.96
C ARG A 83 -8.46 -1.21 5.97
N LEU A 84 -7.69 -0.31 5.37
CA LEU A 84 -6.23 -0.41 5.34
C LEU A 84 -5.63 -0.22 6.74
N HIS A 85 -6.19 0.68 7.54
CA HIS A 85 -5.80 0.86 8.93
C HIS A 85 -6.03 -0.42 9.75
N GLN A 86 -7.15 -1.10 9.53
CA GLN A 86 -7.46 -2.37 10.17
C GLN A 86 -6.48 -3.48 9.73
N SER A 87 -6.15 -3.56 8.44
CA SER A 87 -5.12 -4.47 7.91
C SER A 87 -3.76 -4.24 8.58
N LEU A 88 -3.35 -2.98 8.76
CA LEU A 88 -2.12 -2.64 9.48
C LEU A 88 -2.16 -3.08 10.96
N ARG A 89 -3.32 -2.99 11.62
CA ARG A 89 -3.48 -3.49 13.00
C ARG A 89 -3.30 -5.00 13.10
N TYR A 90 -3.75 -5.77 12.12
CA TYR A 90 -3.52 -7.22 12.09
C TYR A 90 -2.02 -7.56 11.92
N VAL A 91 -1.31 -6.83 11.06
CA VAL A 91 0.15 -6.93 10.93
C VAL A 91 0.84 -6.66 12.27
N ILE A 92 0.47 -5.57 12.95
CA ILE A 92 1.01 -5.23 14.28
C ILE A 92 0.70 -6.32 15.31
N SER A 93 -0.52 -6.85 15.32
CA SER A 93 -0.93 -7.93 16.21
C SER A 93 -0.06 -9.18 16.01
N ALA A 94 0.17 -9.57 14.75
CA ALA A 94 1.01 -10.71 14.40
C ALA A 94 2.46 -10.52 14.86
N VAL A 95 3.05 -9.34 14.59
CA VAL A 95 4.40 -8.99 15.06
C VAL A 95 4.49 -9.02 16.58
N ASN A 96 3.50 -8.44 17.27
CA ASN A 96 3.44 -8.46 18.74
C ASN A 96 3.29 -9.88 19.29
N LYS A 97 2.54 -10.76 18.62
CA LYS A 97 2.40 -12.16 19.02
C LYS A 97 3.73 -12.91 18.95
N ILE A 98 4.45 -12.74 17.83
CA ILE A 98 5.79 -13.31 17.64
C ILE A 98 6.76 -12.77 18.70
N ARG A 99 6.67 -11.48 19.02
CA ARG A 99 7.58 -10.81 19.96
C ARG A 99 7.12 -10.81 21.42
N SER A 100 6.00 -11.46 21.72
CA SER A 100 5.36 -11.43 23.05
C SER A 100 6.27 -11.96 24.16
N ASN A 101 7.19 -12.87 23.84
CA ASN A 101 8.19 -13.37 24.76
C ASN A 101 9.46 -13.83 24.03
N SER A 102 10.54 -14.01 24.79
CA SER A 102 11.86 -14.40 24.25
C SER A 102 11.91 -15.82 23.68
N LEU A 103 10.98 -16.71 24.06
CA LEU A 103 10.89 -18.04 23.48
C LEU A 103 10.33 -17.96 22.06
N ASN A 104 9.22 -17.24 21.87
CA ASN A 104 8.60 -17.05 20.56
C ASN A 104 9.54 -16.35 19.57
N ASP A 105 10.28 -15.31 20.01
CA ASP A 105 11.29 -14.64 19.17
C ASP A 105 12.36 -15.62 18.68
N ARG A 106 12.83 -16.51 19.56
CA ARG A 106 13.84 -17.54 19.20
C ARG A 106 13.26 -18.62 18.30
N LEU A 107 12.07 -19.12 18.58
CA LEU A 107 11.40 -20.14 17.76
C LEU A 107 11.10 -19.61 16.36
N PHE A 108 10.61 -18.37 16.26
CA PHE A 108 10.36 -17.73 14.98
C PHE A 108 11.67 -17.51 14.19
N ALA A 109 12.72 -17.02 14.86
CA ALA A 109 14.03 -16.86 14.21
C ALA A 109 14.63 -18.19 13.74
N GLN A 110 14.34 -19.30 14.43
CA GLN A 110 14.73 -20.64 13.98
C GLN A 110 13.91 -21.08 12.77
N LEU A 111 12.59 -20.91 12.80
CA LEU A 111 11.71 -21.20 11.66
C LEU A 111 12.16 -20.44 10.41
N CYS A 112 12.46 -19.14 10.52
CA CYS A 112 12.98 -18.36 9.40
C CYS A 112 14.30 -18.92 8.84
N LYS A 113 15.19 -19.45 9.68
CA LYS A 113 16.42 -20.09 9.20
C LYS A 113 16.14 -21.40 8.48
N ASP A 114 15.21 -22.18 9.01
CA ASP A 114 14.84 -23.48 8.43
C ASP A 114 14.13 -23.30 7.06
N ASN A 115 13.46 -22.17 6.87
CA ASN A 115 12.82 -21.76 5.61
C ASN A 115 13.73 -20.95 4.67
N ASP A 116 15.03 -20.83 4.96
CA ASP A 116 16.02 -20.05 4.19
C ASP A 116 15.63 -18.56 3.96
N GLU A 117 14.97 -17.95 4.95
CA GLU A 117 14.52 -16.56 4.88
C GLU A 117 15.68 -15.56 5.02
N GLU A 118 15.70 -14.54 4.17
CA GLU A 118 16.70 -13.46 4.23
C GLU A 118 16.57 -12.64 5.53
N PHE A 119 15.35 -12.48 6.04
CA PHE A 119 15.04 -11.72 7.25
C PHE A 119 14.64 -12.65 8.38
N ASN A 120 15.38 -12.64 9.49
CA ASN A 120 15.09 -13.50 10.66
C ASN A 120 14.57 -12.74 11.89
N ARG A 121 14.43 -11.41 11.80
CA ARG A 121 13.96 -10.55 12.90
C ARG A 121 13.21 -9.31 12.41
N PHE A 122 12.13 -8.96 13.11
CA PHE A 122 11.40 -7.71 12.88
C PHE A 122 12.09 -6.50 13.50
N ILE A 123 12.15 -5.41 12.75
CA ILE A 123 12.47 -4.09 13.29
C ILE A 123 11.32 -3.64 14.21
N LEU A 124 11.62 -3.11 15.40
CA LEU A 124 10.60 -2.52 16.27
C LEU A 124 9.92 -1.35 15.54
N HIS A 125 8.61 -1.46 15.31
CA HIS A 125 7.81 -0.31 14.90
C HIS A 125 7.74 0.68 16.07
N THR A 126 8.16 1.91 15.84
CA THR A 126 7.84 3.04 16.73
C THR A 126 7.04 4.05 15.92
N GLU A 127 5.92 4.53 16.48
CA GLU A 127 5.04 5.52 15.81
C GLU A 127 5.77 6.79 15.38
N VAL A 128 6.95 7.02 15.97
CA VAL A 128 7.80 8.20 15.81
C VAL A 128 8.62 8.16 14.51
N ARG A 129 8.95 6.98 13.96
CA ARG A 129 9.80 6.87 12.74
C ARG A 129 9.07 6.19 11.61
N TRP A 130 8.67 6.99 10.64
CA TRP A 130 7.86 6.56 9.51
C TRP A 130 8.55 5.49 8.63
N LEU A 131 9.85 5.61 8.38
CA LEU A 131 10.68 4.61 7.68
C LEU A 131 10.52 3.21 8.30
N SER A 132 10.25 3.14 9.61
CA SER A 132 10.04 1.86 10.31
C SER A 132 8.74 1.17 9.89
N LYS A 133 7.69 1.90 9.49
CA LYS A 133 6.44 1.30 8.98
C LYS A 133 6.67 0.61 7.65
N GLY A 134 7.24 1.32 6.68
CA GLY A 134 7.52 0.75 5.36
C GLY A 134 8.54 -0.38 5.43
N ALA A 135 9.60 -0.23 6.24
CA ALA A 135 10.58 -1.29 6.43
C ALA A 135 9.96 -2.52 7.13
N CYS A 136 9.11 -2.31 8.15
CA CYS A 136 8.42 -3.40 8.82
C CYS A 136 7.46 -4.13 7.88
N LEU A 137 6.67 -3.41 7.07
CA LEU A 137 5.76 -4.01 6.09
C LEU A 137 6.51 -4.80 5.01
N ASN A 138 7.62 -4.26 4.51
CA ASN A 138 8.46 -4.95 3.52
C ASN A 138 9.03 -6.25 4.08
N ILE A 139 9.65 -6.20 5.27
CA ILE A 139 10.11 -7.42 5.96
C ILE A 139 8.93 -8.38 6.17
N PHE A 140 7.83 -7.91 6.75
CA PHE A 140 6.65 -8.74 7.03
C PHE A 140 6.10 -9.44 5.78
N TRP A 141 6.11 -8.76 4.64
CA TRP A 141 5.66 -9.34 3.38
C TRP A 141 6.62 -10.39 2.84
N ASN A 142 7.94 -10.17 2.91
CA ASN A 142 8.92 -11.14 2.42
C ASN A 142 8.85 -12.46 3.20
N ILE A 143 8.60 -12.41 4.50
CA ILE A 143 8.46 -13.60 5.36
C ILE A 143 6.99 -13.97 5.65
N PHE A 144 6.04 -13.53 4.80
CA PHE A 144 4.61 -13.66 5.07
C PHE A 144 4.16 -15.11 5.26
N GLU A 145 4.65 -16.03 4.44
CA GLU A 145 4.29 -17.45 4.53
C GLU A 145 4.84 -18.08 5.83
N SER A 146 6.09 -17.79 6.20
CA SER A 146 6.68 -18.19 7.48
C SER A 146 5.92 -17.64 8.70
N ILE A 147 5.37 -16.42 8.61
CA ILE A 147 4.49 -15.85 9.64
C ILE A 147 3.19 -16.65 9.75
N LEU A 148 2.56 -16.98 8.62
CA LEU A 148 1.33 -17.77 8.62
C LEU A 148 1.56 -19.17 9.18
N GLU A 149 2.69 -19.79 8.88
CA GLU A 149 3.10 -21.08 9.43
C GLU A 149 3.28 -21.00 10.96
N PHE A 150 4.04 -20.02 11.45
CA PHE A 150 4.24 -19.84 12.88
C PHE A 150 2.94 -19.62 13.65
N LEU A 151 1.97 -18.94 13.04
CA LEU A 151 0.69 -18.62 13.69
C LEU A 151 -0.30 -19.78 13.72
N VAL A 152 -0.07 -20.89 12.99
CA VAL A 152 -0.99 -22.05 12.94
C VAL A 152 -1.38 -22.52 14.35
N GLU A 153 -0.41 -22.68 15.24
CA GLU A 153 -0.65 -23.17 16.60
C GLU A 153 -0.67 -22.05 17.67
N LYS A 154 -0.40 -20.79 17.27
CA LYS A 154 -0.26 -19.67 18.20
C LYS A 154 -1.47 -18.76 18.21
N ASP A 155 -2.07 -18.51 17.05
CA ASP A 155 -3.16 -17.56 16.88
C ASP A 155 -3.89 -17.74 15.54
N VAL A 156 -4.84 -18.67 15.52
CA VAL A 156 -5.63 -19.02 14.32
C VAL A 156 -6.44 -17.82 13.83
N ASP A 157 -6.94 -17.00 14.75
CA ASP A 157 -7.73 -15.82 14.42
C ASP A 157 -6.89 -14.78 13.69
N VAL A 158 -5.73 -14.40 14.23
CA VAL A 158 -4.82 -13.46 13.55
C VAL A 158 -4.37 -14.02 12.19
N ARG A 159 -4.04 -15.31 12.12
CA ARG A 159 -3.66 -15.98 10.85
C ARG A 159 -4.77 -15.86 9.79
N SER A 160 -6.02 -16.16 10.17
CA SER A 160 -7.16 -16.07 9.27
C SER A 160 -7.37 -14.65 8.75
N LYS A 161 -7.18 -13.64 9.60
CA LYS A 161 -7.28 -12.22 9.22
C LYS A 161 -6.14 -11.81 8.30
N LEU A 162 -4.91 -12.25 8.53
CA LEU A 162 -3.81 -11.97 7.61
C LEU A 162 -4.07 -12.53 6.20
N LEU A 163 -4.62 -13.75 6.11
CA LEU A 163 -5.04 -14.33 4.83
C LEU A 163 -6.17 -13.52 4.18
N GLN A 164 -7.20 -13.17 4.95
CA GLN A 164 -8.34 -12.37 4.48
C GLN A 164 -7.90 -11.01 3.91
N PHE A 165 -6.89 -10.39 4.52
CA PHE A 165 -6.39 -9.05 4.16
C PHE A 165 -5.05 -9.09 3.40
N LYS A 166 -4.66 -10.23 2.82
CA LYS A 166 -3.37 -10.42 2.12
C LYS A 166 -3.11 -9.35 1.05
N THR A 167 -4.10 -9.08 0.20
CA THR A 167 -3.99 -8.09 -0.88
C THR A 167 -3.81 -6.66 -0.35
N ASP A 168 -4.51 -6.31 0.74
CA ASP A 168 -4.37 -5.00 1.37
C ASP A 168 -2.96 -4.81 1.94
N ILE A 169 -2.42 -5.87 2.55
CA ILE A 169 -1.05 -5.88 3.09
C ILE A 169 -0.03 -5.71 1.96
N ALA A 170 -0.19 -6.47 0.85
CA ALA A 170 0.66 -6.34 -0.33
C ALA A 170 0.66 -4.91 -0.89
N TYR A 171 -0.54 -4.36 -1.09
CA TYR A 171 -0.74 -3.00 -1.58
C TYR A 171 -0.05 -1.96 -0.68
N MET A 172 -0.24 -2.06 0.64
CA MET A 172 0.43 -1.17 1.59
C MET A 172 1.95 -1.33 1.51
N THR A 173 2.47 -2.57 1.46
CA THR A 173 3.90 -2.81 1.35
C THR A 173 4.51 -2.09 0.15
N ASP A 174 3.91 -2.23 -1.04
CA ASP A 174 4.39 -1.59 -2.26
C ASP A 174 4.34 -0.06 -2.17
N LEU A 175 3.22 0.49 -1.68
CA LEU A 175 3.03 1.93 -1.54
C LEU A 175 4.03 2.55 -0.55
N PHE A 176 4.18 1.94 0.63
CA PHE A 176 5.11 2.41 1.65
C PHE A 176 6.57 2.24 1.21
N ALA A 177 6.89 1.24 0.39
CA ALA A 177 8.22 1.12 -0.20
C ALA A 177 8.55 2.32 -1.10
N LYS A 178 7.61 2.74 -1.98
CA LYS A 178 7.81 3.93 -2.83
C LYS A 178 7.94 5.21 -2.04
N PHE A 179 7.14 5.38 -0.99
CA PHE A 179 7.35 6.51 -0.09
C PHE A 179 8.74 6.46 0.55
N ASN A 180 9.25 5.27 0.89
CA ASN A 180 10.50 5.10 1.63
C ASN A 180 11.67 5.55 0.76
N ASP A 181 11.66 5.09 -0.49
CA ASP A 181 12.63 5.46 -1.50
C ASP A 181 12.69 6.99 -1.70
N ILE A 182 11.53 7.63 -1.88
CA ILE A 182 11.44 9.09 -2.06
C ILE A 182 12.02 9.81 -0.84
N ASN A 183 11.67 9.37 0.37
CA ASN A 183 12.11 10.02 1.59
C ASN A 183 13.62 9.92 1.83
N LEU A 184 14.20 8.75 1.57
CA LEU A 184 15.64 8.52 1.67
C LEU A 184 16.40 9.37 0.65
N GLN A 185 15.88 9.43 -0.58
CA GLN A 185 16.46 10.30 -1.61
C GLN A 185 16.42 11.76 -1.18
N LEU A 186 15.29 12.26 -0.65
CA LEU A 186 15.15 13.63 -0.14
C LEU A 186 16.07 13.98 1.05
N GLN A 187 16.66 12.98 1.73
CA GLN A 187 17.64 13.19 2.81
C GLN A 187 19.09 13.24 2.30
N GLY A 188 19.34 13.00 1.01
CA GLY A 188 20.68 12.98 0.42
C GLY A 188 21.37 14.35 0.40
N ASP A 189 22.70 14.35 0.56
CA ASP A 189 23.52 15.54 0.77
C ASP A 189 23.48 16.55 -0.41
N GLU A 190 23.19 16.09 -1.62
CA GLU A 190 23.17 16.91 -2.85
C GLU A 190 21.86 17.68 -3.07
N LEU A 191 20.77 17.36 -2.35
CA LEU A 191 19.44 17.97 -2.56
C LEU A 191 19.16 19.22 -1.70
N ASN A 192 20.16 19.69 -0.95
CA ASN A 192 20.03 20.84 -0.05
C ASN A 192 19.85 22.20 -0.77
N LYS A 193 19.87 22.22 -2.11
CA LYS A 193 19.73 23.43 -2.94
C LYS A 193 18.74 23.20 -4.08
N ILE A 194 17.45 23.30 -3.80
CA ILE A 194 16.44 23.45 -4.85
C ILE A 194 16.45 24.92 -5.28
N SER A 195 16.60 25.21 -6.57
CA SER A 195 16.51 26.59 -7.05
C SER A 195 15.07 27.12 -6.95
N PHE A 196 14.90 28.45 -6.97
CA PHE A 196 13.55 29.03 -6.98
C PHE A 196 12.77 28.64 -8.24
N ASP A 197 13.45 28.52 -9.37
CA ASP A 197 12.87 28.12 -10.65
C ASP A 197 12.37 26.66 -10.58
N ASP A 198 13.18 25.76 -10.01
CA ASP A 198 12.80 24.35 -9.80
C ASP A 198 11.57 24.22 -8.89
N THR A 199 11.53 25.01 -7.81
CA THR A 199 10.41 24.97 -6.85
C THR A 199 9.09 25.34 -7.52
N HIS A 200 9.08 26.36 -8.38
CA HIS A 200 7.89 26.78 -9.11
C HIS A 200 7.40 25.68 -10.07
N ILE A 201 8.33 25.10 -10.85
CA ILE A 201 8.04 24.01 -11.78
C ILE A 201 7.46 22.80 -11.05
N TYR A 202 8.03 22.41 -9.91
CA TYR A 202 7.54 21.27 -9.13
C TYR A 202 6.15 21.52 -8.56
N CYS A 203 5.88 22.72 -8.04
CA CYS A 203 4.55 23.08 -7.56
C CYS A 203 3.50 23.01 -8.69
N GLN A 204 3.82 23.55 -9.87
CA GLN A 204 2.93 23.46 -11.04
C GLN A 204 2.70 22.01 -11.48
N HIS A 205 3.76 21.19 -11.47
CA HIS A 205 3.64 19.78 -11.83
C HIS A 205 2.76 19.02 -10.83
N LEU A 206 2.94 19.22 -9.53
CA LEU A 206 2.11 18.60 -8.49
C LEU A 206 0.63 18.99 -8.63
N GLN A 207 0.34 20.25 -8.94
CA GLN A 207 -1.03 20.71 -9.22
C GLN A 207 -1.62 20.07 -10.48
N SER A 208 -0.81 19.93 -11.52
CA SER A 208 -1.22 19.27 -12.76
C SER A 208 -1.48 17.79 -12.53
N LEU A 209 -0.62 17.12 -11.75
CA LEU A 209 -0.80 15.72 -11.34
C LEU A 209 -2.08 15.54 -10.55
N ASP A 210 -2.34 16.36 -9.53
CA ASP A 210 -3.57 16.30 -8.73
C ASP A 210 -4.84 16.40 -9.59
N LYS A 211 -4.83 17.34 -10.54
CA LYS A 211 -5.90 17.48 -11.53
C LYS A 211 -6.02 16.26 -12.43
N ASP A 212 -4.92 15.76 -12.99
CA ASP A 212 -4.92 14.61 -13.89
C ASP A 212 -5.36 13.33 -13.16
N PHE A 213 -4.95 13.13 -11.91
CA PHE A 213 -5.43 12.01 -11.09
C PHE A 213 -6.95 12.11 -10.88
N SER A 214 -7.45 13.30 -10.53
CA SER A 214 -8.88 13.52 -10.32
C SER A 214 -9.69 13.26 -11.59
N GLN A 215 -9.19 13.67 -12.76
CA GLN A 215 -9.88 13.52 -14.04
C GLN A 215 -9.77 12.11 -14.63
N ARG A 216 -8.58 11.50 -14.61
CA ARG A 216 -8.33 10.22 -15.28
C ARG A 216 -8.80 9.01 -14.49
N PHE A 217 -8.95 9.16 -13.18
CA PHE A 217 -9.49 8.13 -12.29
C PHE A 217 -10.92 8.46 -11.84
N GLU A 218 -11.58 9.46 -12.44
CA GLU A 218 -12.94 9.87 -12.05
C GLU A 218 -13.91 8.70 -12.08
N ASP A 219 -13.82 7.83 -13.08
CA ASP A 219 -14.62 6.62 -13.23
C ASP A 219 -14.43 5.61 -12.09
N ILE A 220 -13.20 5.45 -11.60
CA ILE A 220 -12.87 4.58 -10.45
C ILE A 220 -13.25 5.25 -9.13
N LEU A 221 -12.98 6.56 -8.99
CA LEU A 221 -13.26 7.32 -7.78
C LEU A 221 -14.76 7.52 -7.55
N SER A 222 -15.55 7.61 -8.63
CA SER A 222 -17.02 7.68 -8.60
C SER A 222 -17.69 6.30 -8.63
N LEU A 223 -16.91 5.21 -8.66
CA LEU A 223 -17.45 3.86 -8.72
C LEU A 223 -18.18 3.51 -7.42
N GLU A 224 -19.51 3.51 -7.47
CA GLU A 224 -20.33 3.02 -6.39
C GLU A 224 -20.39 1.49 -6.43
N VAL A 225 -19.65 0.85 -5.51
CA VAL A 225 -19.77 -0.59 -5.27
C VAL A 225 -20.93 -0.81 -4.30
N PRO A 226 -22.03 -1.48 -4.71
CA PRO A 226 -23.14 -1.75 -3.82
C PRO A 226 -22.69 -2.56 -2.60
N GLN A 227 -23.18 -2.22 -1.41
CA GLN A 227 -22.79 -2.91 -0.16
C GLN A 227 -23.03 -4.42 -0.22
N TRP A 228 -24.10 -4.85 -0.89
CA TRP A 228 -24.42 -6.27 -1.08
C TRP A 228 -23.40 -7.00 -1.97
N VAL A 229 -22.64 -6.31 -2.83
CA VAL A 229 -21.53 -6.93 -3.58
C VAL A 229 -20.38 -7.26 -2.63
N ILE A 230 -20.13 -6.42 -1.62
CA ILE A 230 -19.05 -6.58 -0.64
C ILE A 230 -19.44 -7.60 0.43
N ASN A 231 -20.71 -7.58 0.85
CA ASN A 231 -21.28 -8.54 1.78
C ASN A 231 -22.70 -8.89 1.34
N PRO A 232 -22.92 -10.03 0.67
CA PRO A 232 -24.21 -10.42 0.12
C PRO A 232 -25.27 -10.77 1.18
N PHE A 233 -24.91 -10.75 2.46
CA PHE A 233 -25.77 -11.11 3.58
C PHE A 233 -26.20 -9.89 4.44
N VAL A 234 -26.02 -8.65 3.95
CA VAL A 234 -26.47 -7.41 4.63
C VAL A 234 -27.95 -7.09 4.35
N ASN A 235 -28.49 -6.10 5.08
CA ASN A 235 -29.85 -5.61 4.86
C ASN A 235 -30.05 -5.09 3.42
N ILE A 236 -31.16 -5.51 2.82
CA ILE A 236 -31.49 -5.41 1.38
C ILE A 236 -32.24 -4.10 1.07
N GLU A 237 -32.68 -3.38 2.10
CA GLU A 237 -33.46 -2.14 1.98
C GLU A 237 -32.80 -1.07 1.09
N SER A 238 -31.46 -1.03 1.01
CA SER A 238 -30.73 -0.08 0.16
C SER A 238 -30.54 -0.53 -1.29
N ALA A 239 -30.95 -1.76 -1.65
CA ALA A 239 -30.80 -2.30 -2.99
C ALA A 239 -31.98 -1.90 -3.90
N ARG A 240 -31.72 -1.72 -5.20
CA ARG A 240 -32.77 -1.48 -6.20
C ARG A 240 -33.76 -2.64 -6.22
N LEU A 241 -35.05 -2.34 -6.35
CA LEU A 241 -36.16 -3.31 -6.35
C LEU A 241 -35.90 -4.55 -7.22
N GLN A 242 -35.35 -4.35 -8.42
CA GLN A 242 -35.04 -5.43 -9.37
C GLN A 242 -34.03 -6.49 -8.88
N TYR A 243 -33.30 -6.21 -7.80
CA TYR A 243 -32.30 -7.11 -7.22
C TYR A 243 -32.74 -7.70 -5.88
N GLN A 244 -33.85 -7.21 -5.31
CA GLN A 244 -34.22 -7.55 -3.93
C GLN A 244 -34.63 -9.01 -3.78
N GLU A 245 -35.33 -9.60 -4.75
CA GLU A 245 -35.74 -11.02 -4.70
C GLU A 245 -34.51 -11.94 -4.64
N GLU A 246 -33.58 -11.80 -5.59
CA GLU A 246 -32.32 -12.58 -5.61
C GLU A 246 -31.49 -12.34 -4.34
N LEU A 247 -31.46 -11.11 -3.80
CA LEU A 247 -30.77 -10.81 -2.54
C LEU A 247 -31.44 -11.45 -1.33
N ILE A 248 -32.77 -11.51 -1.28
CA ILE A 248 -33.49 -12.16 -0.17
C ILE A 248 -33.15 -13.65 -0.16
N GLU A 249 -33.15 -14.28 -1.32
CA GLU A 249 -32.78 -15.70 -1.44
C GLU A 249 -31.33 -15.96 -1.01
N ILE A 250 -30.36 -15.18 -1.50
CA ILE A 250 -28.96 -15.34 -1.06
C ILE A 250 -28.83 -15.07 0.44
N SER A 251 -29.46 -14.01 0.95
CA SER A 251 -29.37 -13.61 2.36
C SER A 251 -30.00 -14.62 3.32
N THR A 252 -30.87 -15.51 2.84
CA THR A 252 -31.53 -16.55 3.64
C THR A 252 -30.91 -17.94 3.40
N ASN A 253 -30.00 -18.07 2.44
CA ASN A 253 -29.33 -19.32 2.13
C ASN A 253 -28.21 -19.64 3.14
N GLU A 254 -28.51 -20.52 4.09
CA GLU A 254 -27.57 -20.93 5.13
C GLU A 254 -26.35 -21.70 4.60
N MET A 255 -26.48 -22.41 3.46
CA MET A 255 -25.33 -23.09 2.85
C MET A 255 -24.34 -22.07 2.26
N LEU A 256 -24.85 -21.06 1.54
CA LEU A 256 -24.01 -19.98 1.01
C LEU A 256 -23.36 -19.16 2.13
N LYS A 257 -24.11 -18.87 3.22
CA LYS A 257 -23.53 -18.23 4.41
C LYS A 257 -22.43 -19.05 5.05
N ALA A 258 -22.64 -20.36 5.22
CA ALA A 258 -21.65 -21.25 5.82
C ALA A 258 -20.40 -21.33 4.92
N SER A 259 -20.57 -21.46 3.61
CA SER A 259 -19.48 -21.47 2.63
C SER A 259 -18.66 -20.18 2.69
N PHE A 260 -19.32 -19.02 2.67
CA PHE A 260 -18.66 -17.72 2.76
C PHE A 260 -17.95 -17.51 4.11
N LYS A 261 -18.53 -17.94 5.22
CA LYS A 261 -17.89 -17.87 6.55
C LYS A 261 -16.70 -18.81 6.69
N ASN A 262 -16.68 -19.92 5.97
CA ASN A 262 -15.62 -20.93 6.03
C ASN A 262 -14.37 -20.57 5.20
N GLY A 263 -14.28 -19.34 4.70
CA GLY A 263 -13.03 -18.78 4.18
C GLY A 263 -12.97 -18.58 2.66
N GLU A 264 -14.07 -18.74 1.93
CA GLU A 264 -14.13 -18.29 0.53
C GLU A 264 -13.90 -16.78 0.47
N ASN A 265 -12.97 -16.34 -0.38
CA ASN A 265 -12.86 -14.92 -0.64
C ASN A 265 -14.04 -14.45 -1.50
N LEU A 266 -14.34 -13.15 -1.42
CA LEU A 266 -15.52 -12.57 -2.08
C LEU A 266 -15.56 -12.86 -3.59
N THR A 267 -14.40 -12.87 -4.23
CA THR A 267 -14.28 -13.17 -5.66
C THR A 267 -14.65 -14.62 -5.96
N GLU A 268 -14.13 -15.57 -5.19
CA GLU A 268 -14.45 -17.00 -5.31
C GLU A 268 -15.94 -17.26 -5.10
N PHE A 269 -16.54 -16.64 -4.07
CA PHE A 269 -17.98 -16.71 -3.82
C PHE A 269 -18.77 -16.34 -5.08
N TRP A 270 -18.51 -15.15 -5.65
CA TRP A 270 -19.23 -14.67 -6.82
C TRP A 270 -18.93 -15.47 -8.10
N LEU A 271 -17.73 -16.06 -8.23
CA LEU A 271 -17.33 -16.87 -9.38
C LEU A 271 -17.93 -18.29 -9.39
N GLN A 272 -18.64 -18.70 -8.33
CA GLN A 272 -19.32 -19.99 -8.31
C GLN A 272 -20.32 -20.09 -9.48
N SER A 273 -20.24 -21.19 -10.24
CA SER A 273 -21.13 -21.45 -11.38
C SER A 273 -22.62 -21.48 -10.99
N THR A 274 -22.90 -21.81 -9.74
CA THR A 274 -24.23 -21.78 -9.15
C THR A 274 -24.78 -20.35 -9.06
N ILE A 275 -23.95 -19.36 -8.69
CA ILE A 275 -24.40 -17.98 -8.54
C ILE A 275 -24.76 -17.36 -9.88
N SER A 276 -23.94 -17.54 -10.91
CA SER A 276 -24.23 -16.99 -12.24
C SER A 276 -25.49 -17.59 -12.88
N ARG A 277 -25.84 -18.83 -12.51
CA ARG A 277 -27.03 -19.52 -13.02
C ARG A 277 -28.30 -19.21 -12.25
N ILE A 278 -28.22 -19.15 -10.92
CA ILE A 278 -29.39 -18.98 -10.04
C ILE A 278 -29.70 -17.49 -9.82
N TYR A 279 -28.68 -16.62 -9.77
CA TYR A 279 -28.82 -15.18 -9.48
C TYR A 279 -28.26 -14.33 -10.64
N PRO A 280 -28.85 -14.42 -11.85
CA PRO A 280 -28.32 -13.77 -13.05
C PRO A 280 -28.38 -12.23 -12.98
N GLY A 281 -29.36 -11.66 -12.27
CA GLY A 281 -29.49 -10.22 -12.07
C GLY A 281 -28.32 -9.67 -11.25
N LEU A 282 -28.00 -10.30 -10.13
CA LEU A 282 -26.86 -9.95 -9.28
C LEU A 282 -25.53 -10.20 -10.01
N TRP A 283 -25.39 -11.36 -10.66
CA TRP A 283 -24.21 -11.70 -11.44
C TRP A 283 -23.93 -10.66 -12.53
N THR A 284 -24.97 -10.09 -13.14
CA THR A 284 -24.80 -9.07 -14.19
C THR A 284 -24.11 -7.81 -13.71
N VAL A 285 -24.29 -7.44 -12.44
CA VAL A 285 -23.60 -6.31 -11.80
C VAL A 285 -22.19 -6.73 -11.40
N VAL A 286 -22.06 -7.87 -10.73
CA VAL A 286 -20.79 -8.34 -10.18
C VAL A 286 -19.76 -8.64 -11.28
N GLN A 287 -20.17 -9.25 -12.39
CA GLN A 287 -19.27 -9.55 -13.50
C GLN A 287 -18.59 -8.29 -14.06
N LYS A 288 -19.28 -7.14 -14.08
CA LYS A 288 -18.71 -5.88 -14.55
C LYS A 288 -17.61 -5.38 -13.63
N LEU A 289 -17.82 -5.52 -12.32
CA LEU A 289 -16.85 -5.14 -11.29
C LEU A 289 -15.64 -6.09 -11.27
N LEU A 290 -15.86 -7.38 -11.49
CA LEU A 290 -14.80 -8.38 -11.55
C LEU A 290 -13.92 -8.26 -12.80
N ILE A 291 -14.45 -7.80 -13.94
CA ILE A 291 -13.68 -7.68 -15.19
C ILE A 291 -12.81 -6.42 -15.22
N ALA A 292 -13.25 -5.33 -14.56
CA ALA A 292 -12.61 -4.02 -14.66
C ALA A 292 -11.09 -4.05 -14.34
N PHE A 293 -10.69 -4.61 -13.19
CA PHE A 293 -9.30 -4.57 -12.73
C PHE A 293 -8.38 -5.66 -13.32
N PRO A 294 -8.80 -6.94 -13.44
CA PRO A 294 -7.99 -7.97 -14.08
C PRO A 294 -7.73 -7.67 -15.56
N SER A 295 -8.61 -6.92 -16.24
CA SER A 295 -8.40 -6.54 -17.63
C SER A 295 -7.12 -5.72 -17.82
N SER A 296 -6.81 -4.77 -16.93
CA SER A 296 -5.57 -3.98 -16.99
C SER A 296 -4.33 -4.85 -16.83
N TYR A 297 -4.33 -5.78 -15.87
CA TYR A 297 -3.22 -6.73 -15.69
C TYR A 297 -3.04 -7.64 -16.91
N LEU A 298 -4.14 -8.16 -17.48
CA LEU A 298 -4.08 -8.99 -18.68
C LEU A 298 -3.62 -8.18 -19.91
N VAL A 299 -4.05 -6.93 -20.04
CA VAL A 299 -3.60 -6.02 -21.09
C VAL A 299 -2.11 -5.74 -20.98
N GLU A 300 -1.60 -5.41 -19.79
CA GLU A 300 -0.17 -5.18 -19.55
C GLU A 300 0.67 -6.45 -19.74
N ARG A 301 0.17 -7.61 -19.31
CA ARG A 301 0.79 -8.90 -19.65
C ARG A 301 0.82 -9.15 -21.15
N GLY A 302 -0.26 -8.78 -21.85
CA GLY A 302 -0.34 -8.86 -23.30
C GLY A 302 0.71 -7.97 -23.96
N PHE A 303 0.81 -6.70 -23.54
CA PHE A 303 1.83 -5.78 -24.04
C PHE A 303 3.25 -6.24 -23.73
N SER A 304 3.50 -6.80 -22.54
CA SER A 304 4.80 -7.38 -22.17
C SER A 304 5.13 -8.59 -23.05
N ALA A 305 4.18 -9.49 -23.26
CA ALA A 305 4.33 -10.64 -24.16
C ALA A 305 4.60 -10.19 -25.60
N VAL A 306 3.85 -9.22 -26.11
CA VAL A 306 4.06 -8.62 -27.45
C VAL A 306 5.43 -7.96 -27.55
N THR A 307 5.83 -7.17 -26.56
CA THR A 307 7.14 -6.53 -26.52
C THR A 307 8.25 -7.58 -26.55
N ASN A 308 8.13 -8.65 -25.77
CA ASN A 308 9.06 -9.78 -25.77
C ASN A 308 9.11 -10.52 -27.12
N LEU A 309 7.96 -10.68 -27.79
CA LEU A 309 7.87 -11.25 -29.13
C LEU A 309 8.56 -10.37 -30.18
N ILE A 310 8.46 -9.04 -30.05
CA ILE A 310 8.97 -8.06 -31.01
C ILE A 310 10.46 -7.76 -30.80
N THR A 311 10.96 -7.67 -29.56
CA THR A 311 12.25 -7.00 -29.27
C THR A 311 13.51 -7.88 -29.31
N LYS A 312 13.45 -9.22 -29.24
CA LYS A 312 14.70 -10.05 -29.24
C LYS A 312 14.67 -11.37 -30.01
N LYS A 313 13.53 -11.85 -30.52
CA LYS A 313 13.41 -13.13 -31.25
C LYS A 313 13.09 -12.97 -32.74
N ARG A 314 13.46 -11.86 -33.36
CA ARG A 314 13.31 -11.68 -34.82
C ARG A 314 14.26 -12.58 -35.63
N ASN A 315 15.40 -12.98 -35.04
CA ASN A 315 16.46 -13.71 -35.76
C ASN A 315 16.37 -15.25 -35.68
N ARG A 316 15.44 -15.84 -34.91
CA ARG A 316 15.21 -17.30 -34.88
C ARG A 316 13.72 -17.61 -34.78
N LEU A 317 13.21 -18.40 -35.72
CA LEU A 317 11.81 -18.82 -35.80
C LEU A 317 11.55 -19.99 -34.83
N ASP A 318 11.53 -19.70 -33.52
CA ASP A 318 11.23 -20.71 -32.49
C ASP A 318 9.73 -20.66 -32.14
N ILE A 319 8.94 -21.46 -32.87
CA ILE A 319 7.47 -21.52 -32.76
C ILE A 319 7.03 -22.02 -31.38
N LEU A 320 7.79 -22.95 -30.77
CA LEU A 320 7.46 -23.54 -29.47
C LEU A 320 7.55 -22.54 -28.31
N LYS A 321 8.51 -21.60 -28.36
CA LYS A 321 8.62 -20.51 -27.37
C LYS A 321 7.92 -19.21 -27.76
N ARG A 322 7.32 -19.13 -28.95
CA ARG A 322 6.56 -17.95 -29.39
C ARG A 322 5.13 -18.00 -28.88
N GLY A 323 4.47 -19.17 -28.93
CA GLY A 323 3.08 -19.35 -28.48
C GLY A 323 2.06 -18.40 -29.10
N ASP A 324 0.78 -18.68 -28.93
CA ASP A 324 -0.27 -17.67 -29.19
C ASP A 324 -0.28 -16.69 -28.01
N LEU A 325 -0.59 -15.41 -28.27
CA LEU A 325 -0.81 -14.42 -27.23
C LEU A 325 -1.90 -14.88 -26.25
N ARG A 326 -2.90 -15.63 -26.74
CA ARG A 326 -3.92 -16.27 -25.90
C ARG A 326 -3.35 -17.22 -24.84
N LEU A 327 -2.29 -17.96 -25.17
CA LEU A 327 -1.62 -18.87 -24.24
C LEU A 327 -0.77 -18.11 -23.20
N HIS A 328 -0.29 -16.91 -23.53
CA HIS A 328 0.43 -16.05 -22.58
C HIS A 328 -0.52 -15.32 -21.61
N LEU A 329 -1.79 -15.22 -21.96
CA LEU A 329 -2.83 -14.51 -21.21
C LEU A 329 -3.73 -15.45 -20.41
N THR A 330 -3.55 -16.76 -20.50
CA THR A 330 -4.39 -17.75 -19.82
C THR A 330 -3.53 -18.86 -19.20
N ASN A 331 -4.08 -19.59 -18.24
CA ASN A 331 -3.47 -20.82 -17.70
C ASN A 331 -3.84 -22.05 -18.55
N ILE A 332 -4.28 -21.84 -19.80
CA ILE A 332 -4.67 -22.92 -20.71
C ILE A 332 -3.40 -23.52 -21.30
N GLU A 333 -3.12 -24.78 -20.96
CA GLU A 333 -2.06 -25.53 -21.61
C GLU A 333 -2.59 -26.21 -22.88
N PRO A 334 -2.01 -25.94 -24.05
CA PRO A 334 -2.43 -26.60 -25.27
C PRO A 334 -2.07 -28.08 -25.20
N ASN A 335 -3.02 -28.97 -25.48
CA ASN A 335 -2.74 -30.40 -25.57
C ASN A 335 -2.02 -30.71 -26.90
N VAL A 336 -0.72 -30.40 -26.94
CA VAL A 336 0.14 -30.52 -28.13
C VAL A 336 0.16 -31.95 -28.66
N LYS A 337 0.09 -32.96 -27.79
CA LYS A 337 0.06 -34.37 -28.19
C LYS A 337 -1.18 -34.69 -29.03
N LYS A 338 -2.35 -34.22 -28.59
CA LYS A 338 -3.59 -34.40 -29.35
C LYS A 338 -3.55 -33.66 -30.69
N LEU A 339 -3.09 -32.41 -30.69
CA LEU A 339 -2.97 -31.60 -31.91
C LEU A 339 -1.99 -32.19 -32.94
N ALA A 340 -0.89 -32.78 -32.47
CA ALA A 340 0.09 -33.45 -33.33
C ALA A 340 -0.44 -34.78 -33.90
N LEU A 341 -1.31 -35.48 -33.17
CA LEU A 341 -1.96 -36.71 -33.64
C LEU A 341 -3.04 -36.41 -34.68
N ASP A 342 -3.77 -35.31 -34.54
CA ASP A 342 -4.83 -34.88 -35.47
C ASP A 342 -4.25 -34.36 -36.80
N HIS A 343 -2.97 -33.95 -36.83
CA HIS A 343 -2.22 -33.62 -38.03
C HIS A 343 -1.42 -34.84 -38.54
N GLN A 344 -2.09 -35.80 -39.17
CA GLN A 344 -1.38 -36.85 -39.92
C GLN A 344 -0.61 -36.23 -41.10
N ALA A 345 0.68 -36.58 -41.19
CA ALA A 345 1.48 -36.34 -42.39
C ALA A 345 0.81 -37.03 -43.58
N GLN A 346 0.52 -36.27 -44.64
CA GLN A 346 0.19 -36.91 -45.91
C GLN A 346 1.35 -37.83 -46.28
N PRO A 347 1.11 -39.14 -46.49
CA PRO A 347 2.17 -40.02 -46.97
C PRO A 347 2.53 -39.52 -48.38
N SER A 348 3.75 -39.00 -48.53
CA SER A 348 4.33 -38.68 -49.82
C SER A 348 4.37 -39.95 -50.68
N HIS A 349 3.78 -39.87 -51.88
CA HIS A 349 3.83 -40.90 -52.91
C HIS A 349 5.24 -41.08 -53.49
#